data_AF-A0A7V9JNL7-F1
#
_entry.id   AF-A0A7V9JNL7-F1
#
_cell.length_a   1.000
_cell.length_b   1.000
_cell.length_c   1.000
_cell.angle_alpha   90.00
_cell.angle_beta   90.00
_cell.angle_gamma   90.00
#
_symmetry.space_group_name_H-M   'P 1'
#
loop_
_entity.id
_entity.type
_entity.pdbx_description
1 polymer ?
#
loop_
_entity_poly.entity_id
_entity_poly.type
_entity_poly.pdbx_seq_one_letter_code
_entity_poly.pdbx_strand_id
1 'polypeptide(L)' 'MTETRLRKVGVLAGQSNHDDVVDVTVAEGAIRRGDAVVTSNREHIDKVGQAVGLTLCIEDV' A
#
# COMPACT_ATOMS: atom_id res chain seq x y z
N MET A 1 12.92 6.04 -7.76
CA MET A 1 12.66 5.45 -6.42
C MET A 1 13.96 5.47 -5.64
N THR A 2 13.97 5.85 -4.35
CA THR A 2 15.20 5.97 -3.53
C THR A 2 15.31 4.79 -2.56
N GLU A 3 16.52 4.50 -2.05
CA GLU A 3 16.76 3.47 -1.03
C GLU A 3 15.88 3.65 0.21
N THR A 4 15.75 4.90 0.69
CA THR A 4 14.86 5.21 1.82
C THR A 4 13.41 4.83 1.53
N ARG A 5 12.93 5.04 0.30
CA ARG A 5 11.57 4.63 -0.09
C ARG A 5 11.45 3.10 -0.13
N LEU A 6 12.45 2.42 -0.69
CA LEU A 6 12.49 0.95 -0.71
C LEU A 6 12.47 0.35 0.71
N ARG A 7 13.22 0.94 1.66
CA ARG A 7 13.19 0.51 3.07
C ARG A 7 11.80 0.67 3.68
N LYS A 8 11.10 1.78 3.40
CA LYS A 8 9.72 1.99 3.90
C LYS A 8 8.75 0.95 3.33
N VAL A 9 8.84 0.67 2.02
CA VAL A 9 8.03 -0.38 1.38
C VAL A 9 8.31 -1.75 2.01
N GLY A 10 9.58 -2.10 2.25
CA GLY A 10 9.93 -3.38 2.89
C GLY A 10 9.40 -3.50 4.33
N VAL A 11 9.46 -2.43 5.12
CA VAL A 11 8.85 -2.40 6.46
C VAL A 11 7.34 -2.57 6.37
N LEU A 12 6.69 -1.86 5.44
CA LEU A 12 5.25 -1.93 5.24
C LEU A 12 4.80 -3.34 4.84
N ALA A 13 5.52 -3.99 3.91
CA ALA A 13 5.27 -5.38 3.52
C ALA A 13 5.35 -6.36 4.70
N GLY A 14 6.35 -6.18 5.56
CA GLY A 14 6.50 -6.97 6.79
C GLY A 14 5.39 -6.73 7.80
N GLN A 15 4.97 -5.47 7.99
CA GLN A 15 3.86 -5.13 8.90
C GLN A 15 2.51 -5.66 8.40
N SER A 16 2.28 -5.61 7.08
CA SER A 16 1.03 -6.10 6.49
C SER A 16 1.01 -7.61 6.27
N ASN A 17 2.14 -8.31 6.47
CA ASN A 17 2.29 -9.71 6.04
C ASN A 17 1.76 -9.90 4.60
N HIS A 18 2.20 -9.02 3.70
CA HIS A 18 1.79 -9.00 2.29
C HIS A 18 3.03 -9.16 1.43
N ASP A 19 3.01 -10.16 0.56
CA ASP A 19 4.16 -10.59 -0.25
C ASP A 19 4.19 -9.94 -1.63
N ASP A 20 3.06 -9.42 -2.12
CA ASP A 20 3.02 -8.64 -3.34
C ASP A 20 3.59 -7.22 -3.12
N VAL A 21 4.85 -7.06 -3.49
CA VAL A 21 5.57 -5.78 -3.37
C VAL A 21 4.97 -4.66 -4.23
N VAL A 22 4.24 -4.99 -5.32
CA VAL A 22 3.59 -3.99 -6.17
C VAL A 22 2.45 -3.36 -5.40
N ASP A 23 1.58 -4.17 -4.78
CA ASP A 23 0.48 -3.69 -3.93
C ASP A 23 1.00 -2.79 -2.81
N VAL A 24 2.07 -3.22 -2.12
CA VAL A 24 2.67 -2.46 -1.01
C VAL A 24 3.25 -1.13 -1.51
N THR A 25 3.88 -1.12 -2.69
CA THR A 25 4.43 0.11 -3.28
C THR A 25 3.33 1.08 -3.71
N VAL A 26 2.24 0.57 -4.27
CA VAL A 26 1.05 1.37 -4.62
C VAL A 26 0.43 1.97 -3.37
N ALA A 27 0.20 1.17 -2.33
CA ALA A 27 -0.33 1.61 -1.05
C ALA A 27 0.58 2.64 -0.35
N GLU A 28 1.91 2.44 -0.30
CA GLU A 28 2.87 3.45 0.20
C GLU A 28 2.70 4.77 -0.56
N GLY A 29 2.58 4.66 -1.88
CA GLY A 29 2.42 5.79 -2.76
C GLY A 29 1.16 6.59 -2.45
N ALA A 30 0.04 5.90 -2.28
CA ALA A 30 -1.27 6.48 -1.97
C ALA A 30 -1.30 7.09 -0.57
N ILE A 31 -0.85 6.36 0.46
CA ILE A 31 -0.72 6.85 1.84
C ILE A 31 0.08 8.16 1.87
N ARG A 32 1.23 8.20 1.19
CA ARG A 32 2.14 9.35 1.24
C ARG A 32 1.59 10.58 0.52
N ARG A 33 0.75 10.42 -0.50
CA ARG A 33 0.27 11.53 -1.33
C ARG A 33 -1.20 11.88 -1.10
N GLY A 34 -1.96 11.02 -0.44
CA GLY A 34 -3.42 11.14 -0.32
C GLY A 34 -4.14 10.82 -1.64
N ASP A 35 -3.55 9.98 -2.49
CA ASP A 35 -4.14 9.59 -3.78
C ASP A 35 -5.20 8.48 -3.58
N ALA A 36 -6.16 8.40 -4.51
CA ALA A 36 -7.01 7.22 -4.66
C ALA A 36 -6.29 6.09 -5.42
N VAL A 37 -6.64 4.84 -5.12
CA VAL A 37 -6.18 3.66 -5.85
C VAL A 37 -7.36 3.04 -6.60
N VAL A 38 -7.20 2.88 -7.91
CA VAL A 38 -8.18 2.24 -8.78
C VAL A 38 -7.70 0.81 -9.06
N THR A 39 -8.44 -0.20 -8.62
CA THR A 39 -7.99 -1.61 -8.71
C THR A 39 -9.18 -2.58 -8.71
N SER A 40 -9.02 -3.75 -9.35
CA SER A 40 -9.96 -4.86 -9.20
C SER A 40 -9.70 -5.72 -7.95
N ASN A 41 -8.61 -5.45 -7.23
CA ASN A 41 -8.21 -6.19 -6.04
C ASN A 41 -8.15 -5.27 -4.81
N ARG A 42 -9.33 -4.80 -4.37
CA ARG A 42 -9.46 -3.93 -3.19
C ARG A 42 -8.84 -4.53 -1.93
N GLU A 43 -9.10 -5.81 -1.68
CA GLU A 43 -8.72 -6.48 -0.43
C GLU A 43 -7.20 -6.39 -0.16
N HIS A 44 -6.39 -6.55 -1.20
CA HIS A 44 -4.94 -6.46 -1.08
C HIS A 44 -4.48 -5.06 -0.66
N ILE A 45 -5.02 -4.01 -1.28
CA ILE A 45 -4.66 -2.62 -0.98
C ILE A 45 -5.15 -2.23 0.42
N ASP A 46 -6.38 -2.62 0.77
CA ASP A 46 -6.96 -2.38 2.10
C ASP A 46 -6.12 -3.04 3.20
N LYS A 47 -5.69 -4.28 3.01
CA LYS A 47 -4.85 -5.01 3.97
C LYS A 47 -3.56 -4.25 4.31
N VAL A 48 -2.92 -3.63 3.30
CA VAL A 48 -1.72 -2.83 3.53
C VAL A 48 -2.03 -1.54 4.31
N GLY A 49 -3.13 -0.85 3.99
CA GLY A 49 -3.57 0.34 4.73
C GLY A 49 -3.90 0.02 6.19
N GLN A 50 -4.66 -1.06 6.42
CA GLN A 50 -5.06 -1.52 7.75
C GLN A 50 -3.86 -1.87 8.63
N ALA A 51 -2.79 -2.43 8.06
CA ALA A 51 -1.57 -2.76 8.78
C ALA A 51 -0.89 -1.57 9.47
N VAL A 52 -1.16 -0.35 8.98
CA VAL A 52 -0.67 0.91 9.58
C VAL A 52 -1.80 1.79 10.12
N GLY A 53 -3.00 1.24 10.27
CA GLY A 53 -4.16 1.94 10.83
C GLY A 53 -4.68 3.07 9.95
N LEU A 54 -4.47 3.00 8.64
CA LEU A 54 -4.94 4.00 7.68
C LEU A 54 -6.00 3.40 6.74
N THR A 55 -7.00 4.21 6.41
CA THR A 55 -7.98 3.88 5.38
C THR A 55 -7.55 4.50 4.06
N LEU A 56 -7.48 3.70 3.01
CA LEU A 56 -7.20 4.15 1.65
C LEU A 56 -8.50 4.42 0.89
N CYS A 57 -8.49 5.44 0.03
CA CYS A 57 -9.57 5.65 -0.92
C CYS A 57 -9.37 4.67 -2.08
N ILE A 58 -10.25 3.68 -2.22
CA ILE A 58 -10.15 2.62 -3.22
C ILE A 58 -11.39 2.58 -4.10
N GLU A 59 -11.21 2.74 -5.40
CA GLU A 59 -12.24 2.59 -6.42
C GLU A 59 -12.11 1.23 -7.12
N ASP A 60 -13.21 0.48 -7.23
CA ASP A 60 -13.24 -0.81 -7.92
C ASP A 60 -13.31 -0.61 -9.44
N VAL A 61 -12.79 -1.58 -10.20
CA VAL A 61 -12.86 -1.64 -11.67
C VAL A 61 -13.62 -2.87 -12.14
#